data_AF-A0A9D6KDG3-F1
#
_entry.id   AF-A0A9D6KDG3-F1
#
_cell.length_a   1.000
_cell.length_b   1.000
_cell.length_c   1.000
_cell.angle_alpha   90.00
_cell.angle_beta   90.00
_cell.angle_gamma   90.00
#
_symmetry.space_group_name_H-M   'P 1'
#
loop_
_entity.id
_entity.type
_entity.pdbx_description
1 polymer ?
#
loop_
_entity_poly.entity_id
_entity_poly.type
_entity_poly.pdbx_seq_one_letter_code
_entity_poly.pdbx_strand_id
1 'polypeptide(L)'
;MAELELGFLLPLPGWPRAVFEGDYSYDSGRLVFDGAAVLHARSRGELERGVGGLLMPGGASIVMQLVTNDRGAHDVQVHVDGRAAWREDALRARPSRSTWIHAGFALAASGAGFVASYLYVLRAAQQQSDWALKMANHMAGWHLLLTFTLFPASLWGQRKGIRLVQSVCLLFFLIHLGIALTNLATSDDGGHSGAIAVFNALSGAGFLAAAIYGNRAYTDMDPAAALRAGRAR
;
A
#
# COMPACT_ATOMS: atom_id res chain seq x y z
N MET A 1 -25.33 11.58 -4.93
CA MET A 1 -24.23 12.39 -5.48
C MET A 1 -22.92 11.77 -5.03
N ALA A 2 -21.88 11.78 -5.87
CA ALA A 2 -20.58 11.24 -5.49
C ALA A 2 -19.86 12.26 -4.59
N GLU A 3 -19.44 11.82 -3.41
CA GLU A 3 -18.79 12.62 -2.38
C GLU A 3 -17.29 12.74 -2.70
N LEU A 4 -16.76 13.96 -2.59
CA LEU A 4 -15.36 14.27 -2.77
C LEU A 4 -14.76 14.64 -1.42
N GLU A 5 -13.83 13.81 -0.94
CA GLU A 5 -13.03 14.08 0.25
C GLU A 5 -11.55 14.23 -0.12
N LEU A 6 -10.94 15.35 0.26
CA LEU A 6 -9.50 15.59 0.05
C LEU A 6 -8.83 15.95 1.38
N GLY A 7 -7.85 15.15 1.81
CA GLY A 7 -7.06 15.41 3.02
C GLY A 7 -5.90 16.39 2.76
N PHE A 8 -5.69 17.32 3.69
CA PHE A 8 -4.60 18.29 3.68
C PHE A 8 -3.84 18.27 5.01
N LEU A 9 -2.51 18.27 4.95
CA LEU A 9 -1.64 18.49 6.10
C LEU A 9 -1.27 19.98 6.16
N LEU A 10 -1.79 20.68 7.17
CA LEU A 10 -1.59 22.12 7.34
C LEU A 10 -0.15 22.41 7.80
N PRO A 11 0.50 23.50 7.33
CA PRO A 11 1.88 23.85 7.69
C PRO A 11 2.01 24.49 9.08
N LEU A 12 1.28 23.94 10.05
CA LEU A 12 1.29 24.28 11.47
C LEU A 12 2.14 23.27 12.25
N PRO A 13 2.56 23.59 13.49
CA PRO A 13 3.25 22.64 14.36
C PRO A 13 2.50 21.31 14.45
N GLY A 14 3.20 20.22 14.17
CA GLY A 14 2.61 18.88 14.16
C GLY A 14 1.89 18.50 12.87
N TRP A 15 1.81 19.35 11.84
CA TRP A 15 1.13 19.04 10.58
C TRP A 15 -0.29 18.47 10.78
N PRO A 16 -1.19 19.21 11.45
CA PRO A 16 -2.53 18.72 11.71
C PRO A 16 -3.32 18.59 10.41
N ARG A 17 -4.24 17.64 10.38
CA ARG A 17 -5.02 17.29 9.21
C ARG A 17 -6.28 18.15 9.11
N ALA A 18 -6.55 18.68 7.92
CA ALA A 18 -7.84 19.23 7.53
C ALA A 18 -8.41 18.41 6.37
N VAL A 19 -9.73 18.40 6.21
CA VAL A 19 -10.42 17.67 5.15
C VAL A 19 -11.29 18.64 4.38
N PHE A 20 -11.10 18.69 3.06
CA PHE A 20 -12.08 19.28 2.19
C PHE A 20 -13.19 18.25 1.94
N GLU A 21 -14.42 18.64 2.19
CA GLU A 21 -15.63 17.87 1.94
C GLU A 21 -16.49 18.62 0.92
N GLY A 22 -16.93 17.93 -0.12
CA GLY A 22 -17.78 18.52 -1.15
C GLY A 22 -18.22 17.53 -2.20
N ASP A 23 -18.58 18.03 -3.37
CA ASP A 23 -18.88 17.24 -4.55
C ASP A 23 -17.95 17.57 -5.72
N TYR A 24 -18.08 16.83 -6.82
CA TYR A 24 -17.28 17.04 -8.03
C TYR A 24 -17.67 18.30 -8.83
N SER A 25 -18.80 18.94 -8.52
CA SER A 25 -19.14 20.28 -9.02
C SER A 25 -18.40 21.38 -8.25
N TYR A 26 -17.82 21.06 -7.09
CA TYR A 26 -17.20 21.99 -6.15
C TYR A 26 -18.17 23.03 -5.59
N ASP A 27 -19.47 22.70 -5.58
CA ASP A 27 -20.48 23.52 -4.92
C ASP A 27 -20.59 23.14 -3.44
N SER A 28 -20.90 24.14 -2.59
CA SER A 28 -21.04 23.95 -1.14
C SER A 28 -19.84 23.29 -0.44
N GLY A 29 -18.62 23.48 -0.96
CA GLY A 29 -17.40 22.87 -0.43
C GLY A 29 -17.01 23.42 0.96
N ARG A 30 -16.61 22.53 1.86
CA ARG A 30 -16.25 22.86 3.25
C ARG A 30 -14.85 22.40 3.56
N LEU A 31 -14.14 23.16 4.38
CA LEU A 31 -12.91 22.71 4.99
C LEU A 31 -13.19 22.40 6.47
N VAL A 32 -13.03 21.14 6.84
CA VAL A 32 -13.21 20.65 8.20
C VAL A 32 -11.85 20.50 8.87
N PHE A 33 -11.69 21.08 10.04
CA PHE A 33 -10.51 21.01 10.87
C PHE A 33 -10.94 20.74 12.32
N ASP A 34 -10.34 19.73 12.95
CA ASP A 34 -10.69 19.29 14.31
C ASP A 34 -12.19 19.03 14.52
N GLY A 35 -12.83 18.41 13.51
CA GLY A 35 -14.27 18.09 13.52
C GLY A 35 -15.21 19.29 13.30
N ALA A 36 -14.69 20.50 13.11
CA ALA A 36 -15.47 21.70 12.85
C ALA A 36 -15.23 22.24 11.44
N ALA A 37 -16.29 22.70 10.77
CA ALA A 37 -16.16 23.42 9.51
C ALA A 37 -15.55 24.80 9.76
N VAL A 38 -14.31 25.02 9.31
CA VAL A 38 -13.58 26.28 9.49
C VAL A 38 -13.71 27.21 8.29
N LEU A 39 -13.95 26.66 7.09
CA LEU A 39 -14.26 27.43 5.88
C LEU A 39 -15.42 26.77 5.14
N HIS A 40 -16.22 27.59 4.46
CA HIS A 40 -17.34 27.13 3.64
C HIS A 40 -17.48 28.03 2.41
N ALA A 41 -17.31 27.45 1.22
CA ALA A 41 -17.63 28.07 -0.05
C ALA A 41 -19.03 27.63 -0.49
N ARG A 42 -19.96 28.58 -0.64
CA ARG A 42 -21.36 28.26 -0.98
C ARG A 42 -21.54 27.84 -2.44
N SER A 43 -20.61 28.26 -3.29
CA SER A 43 -20.60 27.95 -4.72
C SER A 43 -19.18 27.74 -5.21
N ARG A 44 -19.05 27.04 -6.33
CA ARG A 44 -17.78 26.91 -7.05
C ARG A 44 -17.10 28.27 -7.30
N GLY A 45 -17.86 29.29 -7.70
CA GLY A 45 -17.31 30.63 -7.98
C GLY A 45 -16.76 31.33 -6.73
N GLU A 46 -17.31 31.07 -5.55
CA GLU A 46 -16.70 31.52 -4.29
C GLU A 46 -15.39 30.78 -4.01
N LEU A 47 -15.36 29.47 -4.25
CA LEU A 47 -14.16 28.66 -4.08
C LEU A 47 -13.06 29.10 -5.05
N GLU A 48 -13.38 29.42 -6.30
CA GLU A 48 -12.42 29.92 -7.30
C GLU A 48 -11.83 31.29 -6.91
N ARG A 49 -12.63 32.18 -6.31
CA ARG A 49 -12.14 33.46 -5.77
C ARG A 49 -11.28 33.29 -4.52
N GLY A 50 -11.42 32.17 -3.83
CA GLY A 50 -10.78 31.89 -2.56
C GLY A 50 -11.66 32.31 -1.38
N VAL A 51 -11.80 31.42 -0.41
CA VAL A 51 -12.51 31.64 0.84
C VAL A 51 -11.49 31.66 1.98
N GLY A 52 -11.44 32.76 2.72
CA GLY A 52 -10.51 32.98 3.82
C GLY A 52 -11.18 33.01 5.19
N GLY A 53 -10.42 32.70 6.23
CA GLY A 53 -10.84 32.73 7.62
C GLY A 53 -9.66 32.62 8.58
N LEU A 54 -9.94 32.41 9.86
CA LEU A 54 -8.93 32.25 10.90
C LEU A 54 -9.11 30.89 11.59
N LEU A 55 -8.01 30.16 11.78
CA LEU A 55 -8.00 28.93 12.58
C LEU A 55 -7.93 29.24 14.07
N MET A 56 -8.74 28.54 14.87
CA MET A 56 -8.75 28.66 16.33
C MET A 56 -8.42 27.31 16.98
N PRO A 57 -7.71 27.29 18.13
CA PRO A 57 -7.02 28.41 18.77
C PRO A 57 -5.67 28.72 18.08
N GLY A 58 -5.41 29.98 17.73
CA GLY A 58 -4.11 30.38 17.15
C GLY A 58 -4.17 31.59 16.22
N GLY A 59 -5.32 31.88 15.62
CA GLY A 59 -5.51 33.04 14.76
C GLY A 59 -4.75 32.99 13.43
N ALA A 60 -4.24 31.82 13.03
CA ALA A 60 -3.55 31.65 11.75
C ALA A 60 -4.55 31.86 10.61
N SER A 61 -4.16 32.67 9.62
CA SER A 61 -4.98 32.91 8.43
C SER A 61 -5.02 31.65 7.59
N ILE A 62 -6.22 31.18 7.24
CA ILE A 62 -6.41 30.04 6.36
C ILE A 62 -7.22 30.45 5.13
N VAL A 63 -6.78 30.01 3.96
CA VAL A 63 -7.46 30.24 2.70
C VAL A 63 -7.63 28.91 1.98
N MET A 64 -8.82 28.69 1.43
CA MET A 64 -9.15 27.56 0.57
C MET A 64 -9.57 28.10 -0.79
N GLN A 65 -8.98 27.59 -1.87
CA GLN A 65 -9.25 28.08 -3.23
C GLN A 65 -9.27 26.93 -4.25
N LEU A 66 -10.18 26.99 -5.22
CA LEU A 66 -10.15 26.14 -6.41
C LEU A 66 -9.30 26.82 -7.48
N VAL A 67 -8.26 26.15 -7.92
CA VAL A 67 -7.31 26.67 -8.91
C VAL A 67 -7.31 25.76 -10.11
N THR A 68 -7.30 26.33 -11.31
CA THR A 68 -7.12 25.57 -12.54
C THR A 68 -5.64 25.55 -12.87
N ASN A 69 -5.04 24.37 -12.92
CA ASN A 69 -3.63 24.23 -13.28
C ASN A 69 -3.42 24.39 -14.79
N ASP A 70 -2.16 24.44 -15.22
CA ASP A 70 -1.76 24.62 -16.63
C ASP A 70 -2.31 23.52 -17.58
N ARG A 71 -2.78 22.40 -17.03
CA ARG A 71 -3.40 21.30 -17.79
C ARG A 71 -4.92 21.38 -17.84
N GLY A 72 -5.51 22.48 -17.36
CA GLY A 72 -6.96 22.66 -17.30
C GLY A 72 -7.65 21.84 -16.21
N ALA A 73 -6.91 21.19 -15.31
CA ALA A 73 -7.48 20.42 -14.23
C ALA A 73 -7.70 21.31 -12.99
N HIS A 74 -8.85 21.15 -12.35
CA HIS A 74 -9.18 21.86 -11.11
C HIS A 74 -8.54 21.18 -9.92
N ASP A 75 -7.95 21.98 -9.03
CA ASP A 75 -7.31 21.53 -7.81
C ASP A 75 -7.69 22.44 -6.64
N VAL A 76 -8.11 21.84 -5.53
CA VAL A 76 -8.36 22.58 -4.30
C VAL A 76 -7.02 22.79 -3.60
N GLN A 77 -6.66 24.04 -3.39
CA GLN A 77 -5.48 24.45 -2.65
C GLN A 77 -5.88 25.05 -1.32
N VAL A 78 -5.13 24.70 -0.27
CA VAL A 78 -5.28 25.27 1.06
C VAL A 78 -3.98 25.93 1.45
N HIS A 79 -4.05 27.15 1.96
CA HIS A 79 -2.90 27.93 2.42
C HIS A 79 -3.12 28.36 3.86
N VAL A 80 -2.08 28.30 4.69
CA VAL A 80 -2.08 28.83 6.06
C VAL A 80 -0.93 29.83 6.21
N ASP A 81 -1.24 31.07 6.58
CA ASP A 81 -0.31 32.20 6.66
C ASP A 81 0.56 32.33 5.39
N GLY A 82 -0.07 32.19 4.23
CA GLY A 82 0.59 32.25 2.92
C GLY A 82 1.40 31.01 2.53
N ARG A 83 1.47 29.99 3.38
CA ARG A 83 2.17 28.72 3.10
C ARG A 83 1.20 27.66 2.63
N ALA A 84 1.50 26.99 1.52
CA ALA A 84 0.67 25.92 1.01
C ALA A 84 0.64 24.70 1.95
N ALA A 85 -0.55 24.14 2.16
CA ALA A 85 -0.75 22.85 2.79
C ALA A 85 -0.46 21.73 1.79
N TRP A 86 -0.03 20.58 2.30
CA TRP A 86 0.26 19.41 1.45
C TRP A 86 -0.99 18.54 1.30
N ARG A 87 -1.34 18.18 0.07
CA ARG A 87 -2.41 17.22 -0.20
C ARG A 87 -1.94 15.80 0.14
N GLU A 88 -2.70 15.07 0.94
CA GLU A 88 -2.28 13.75 1.47
C GLU A 88 -2.08 12.70 0.37
N ASP A 89 -2.90 12.74 -0.68
CA ASP A 89 -2.83 11.84 -1.84
C ASP A 89 -1.63 12.11 -2.75
N ALA A 90 -1.11 13.34 -2.74
CA ALA A 90 0.06 13.75 -3.48
C ALA A 90 1.36 13.36 -2.77
N LEU A 91 1.34 13.24 -1.45
CA LEU A 91 2.52 12.91 -0.66
C LEU A 91 2.99 11.47 -0.91
N ARG A 92 4.30 11.33 -1.15
CA ARG A 92 4.95 10.03 -1.24
C ARG A 92 6.04 9.90 -0.20
N ALA A 93 5.91 8.91 0.68
CA ALA A 93 6.97 8.54 1.58
C ALA A 93 8.05 7.74 0.82
N ARG A 94 9.32 8.06 1.05
CA ARG A 94 10.43 7.23 0.59
C ARG A 94 10.39 5.87 1.31
N PRO A 95 10.72 4.76 0.62
CA PRO A 95 10.78 3.43 1.23
C PRO A 95 11.66 3.44 2.49
N SER A 96 11.09 3.00 3.61
CA SER A 96 11.80 2.92 4.88
C SER A 96 12.57 1.60 5.01
N ARG A 97 13.44 1.48 6.02
CA ARG A 97 14.12 0.21 6.32
C ARG A 97 13.13 -0.93 6.55
N SER A 98 12.03 -0.68 7.26
CA SER A 98 11.01 -1.71 7.49
C SER A 98 10.27 -2.09 6.22
N THR A 99 10.06 -1.15 5.30
CA THR A 99 9.50 -1.44 3.97
C THR A 99 10.41 -2.39 3.18
N TRP A 100 11.73 -2.19 3.22
CA TRP A 100 12.70 -3.10 2.60
C TRP A 100 12.71 -4.49 3.23
N ILE A 101 12.63 -4.57 4.56
CA ILE A 101 12.55 -5.86 5.27
C ILE A 101 11.26 -6.61 4.89
N HIS A 102 10.11 -5.91 4.87
CA HIS A 102 8.83 -6.47 4.44
C HIS A 102 8.89 -7.01 3.01
N ALA A 103 9.41 -6.22 2.07
CA ALA A 103 9.61 -6.64 0.68
C ALA A 103 10.58 -7.84 0.57
N GLY A 104 11.63 -7.85 1.39
CA GLY A 104 12.59 -8.95 1.49
C GLY A 104 11.96 -10.27 1.93
N PHE A 105 11.02 -10.25 2.88
CA PHE A 105 10.28 -11.46 3.27
C PHE A 105 9.41 -12.00 2.12
N ALA A 106 8.67 -11.14 1.42
CA ALA A 106 7.84 -11.56 0.28
C ALA A 106 8.70 -12.11 -0.88
N LEU A 107 9.88 -11.53 -1.10
CA LEU A 107 10.85 -12.00 -2.09
C LEU A 107 11.44 -13.36 -1.70
N ALA A 108 11.88 -13.53 -0.45
CA ALA A 108 12.43 -14.79 0.04
C ALA A 108 11.38 -15.91 0.01
N ALA A 109 10.13 -15.60 0.39
CA ALA A 109 9.01 -16.53 0.29
C ALA A 109 8.79 -16.99 -1.15
N SER A 110 8.73 -16.05 -2.10
CA SER A 110 8.57 -16.36 -3.52
C SER A 110 9.75 -17.19 -4.06
N GLY A 111 10.98 -16.90 -3.62
CA GLY A 111 12.16 -17.68 -3.96
C GLY A 111 12.10 -19.12 -3.47
N ALA A 112 11.70 -19.33 -2.21
CA ALA A 112 11.50 -20.69 -1.67
C ALA A 112 10.40 -21.45 -2.43
N GLY A 113 9.29 -20.79 -2.75
CA GLY A 113 8.22 -21.38 -3.57
C GLY A 113 8.63 -21.69 -5.01
N PHE A 114 9.54 -20.90 -5.59
CA PHE A 114 10.14 -21.20 -6.89
C PHE A 114 11.01 -22.47 -6.84
N VAL A 115 11.80 -22.64 -5.77
CA VAL A 115 12.57 -23.89 -5.56
C VAL A 115 11.63 -25.09 -5.37
N ALA A 116 10.54 -24.95 -4.61
CA ALA A 116 9.53 -26.01 -4.50
C ALA A 116 8.93 -26.38 -5.87
N SER A 117 8.61 -25.38 -6.70
CA SER A 117 8.10 -25.59 -8.07
C SER A 117 9.11 -26.34 -8.94
N TYR A 118 10.40 -26.03 -8.82
CA TYR A 118 11.46 -26.76 -9.53
C TYR A 118 11.53 -28.23 -9.10
N LEU A 119 11.45 -28.52 -7.80
CA LEU A 119 11.40 -29.90 -7.29
C LEU A 119 10.15 -30.64 -7.79
N TYR A 120 9.02 -29.95 -7.91
CA TYR A 120 7.82 -30.50 -8.56
C TYR A 120 8.02 -30.83 -10.03
N VAL A 121 8.77 -30.01 -10.79
CA VAL A 121 9.13 -30.32 -12.18
C VAL A 121 9.97 -31.60 -12.25
N LEU A 122 10.97 -31.75 -11.37
CA LEU A 122 11.79 -32.96 -11.32
C LEU A 122 10.95 -34.20 -10.98
N ARG A 123 10.06 -34.11 -9.98
CA ARG A 123 9.13 -35.19 -9.62
C ARG A 123 8.20 -35.55 -10.78
N ALA A 124 7.63 -34.56 -11.46
CA ALA A 124 6.72 -34.78 -12.59
C ALA A 124 7.43 -35.48 -13.76
N ALA A 125 8.67 -35.10 -14.05
CA ALA A 125 9.49 -35.74 -15.07
C ALA A 125 9.79 -37.21 -14.74
N GLN A 126 10.12 -37.52 -13.48
CA GLN A 126 10.31 -38.90 -13.01
C GLN A 126 9.04 -39.73 -13.13
N GLN A 127 7.89 -39.14 -12.83
CA GLN A 127 6.58 -39.79 -12.91
C GLN A 127 6.01 -39.85 -14.34
N GLN A 128 6.68 -39.23 -15.33
CA GLN A 128 6.22 -39.11 -16.71
C GLN A 128 4.77 -38.58 -16.81
N SER A 129 4.41 -37.62 -15.94
CA SER A 129 3.06 -37.06 -15.87
C SER A 129 3.02 -35.66 -16.49
N ASP A 130 2.42 -35.55 -17.68
CA ASP A 130 2.23 -34.27 -18.38
C ASP A 130 1.39 -33.27 -17.57
N TRP A 131 0.37 -33.77 -16.87
CA TRP A 131 -0.47 -32.94 -16.02
C TRP A 131 0.33 -32.37 -14.84
N ALA A 132 1.12 -33.20 -14.15
CA ALA A 132 1.94 -32.75 -13.03
C ALA A 132 3.00 -31.73 -13.50
N LEU A 133 3.60 -31.95 -14.67
CA LEU A 133 4.57 -31.03 -15.25
C LEU A 133 3.93 -29.67 -15.57
N LYS A 134 2.73 -29.66 -16.15
CA LYS A 134 1.96 -28.44 -16.40
C LYS A 134 1.67 -27.68 -15.11
N MET A 135 1.28 -28.37 -14.04
CA MET A 135 1.01 -27.74 -12.75
C MET A 135 2.27 -27.19 -12.08
N ALA A 136 3.37 -27.92 -12.13
CA ALA A 136 4.66 -27.44 -11.62
C ALA A 136 5.12 -26.16 -12.33
N ASN A 137 5.01 -26.11 -13.67
CA ASN A 137 5.32 -24.91 -14.45
C ASN A 137 4.37 -23.75 -14.13
N HIS A 138 3.08 -24.04 -13.92
CA HIS A 138 2.10 -23.02 -13.54
C HIS A 138 2.44 -22.40 -12.17
N MET A 139 2.82 -23.23 -11.19
CA MET A 139 3.26 -22.75 -9.87
C MET A 139 4.53 -21.90 -9.97
N ALA A 140 5.52 -22.29 -10.80
CA ALA A 140 6.70 -21.49 -11.05
C ALA A 140 6.34 -20.12 -11.63
N GLY A 141 5.39 -20.08 -12.57
CA GLY A 141 4.84 -18.85 -13.14
C GLY A 141 4.18 -17.94 -12.09
N TRP A 142 3.39 -18.51 -11.17
CA TRP A 142 2.83 -17.75 -10.05
C TRP A 142 3.93 -17.12 -9.18
N HIS A 143 4.98 -17.86 -8.84
CA HIS A 143 6.07 -17.31 -8.04
C HIS A 143 6.86 -16.19 -8.74
N LEU A 144 7.02 -16.26 -10.05
CA LEU A 144 7.56 -15.15 -10.83
C LEU A 144 6.63 -13.93 -10.78
N LEU A 145 5.33 -14.14 -11.01
CA LEU A 145 4.35 -13.06 -10.93
C LEU A 145 4.37 -12.39 -9.55
N LEU A 146 4.37 -13.17 -8.46
CA LEU A 146 4.44 -12.65 -7.09
C LEU A 146 5.73 -11.86 -6.85
N THR A 147 6.86 -12.35 -7.36
CA THR A 147 8.14 -11.64 -7.27
C THR A 147 8.06 -10.27 -7.95
N PHE A 148 7.52 -10.21 -9.17
CA PHE A 148 7.40 -8.97 -9.93
C PHE A 148 6.22 -8.07 -9.54
N THR A 149 5.39 -8.49 -8.59
CA THR A 149 4.23 -7.69 -8.14
C THR A 149 4.31 -7.32 -6.66
N LEU A 150 4.57 -8.27 -5.76
CA LEU A 150 4.60 -8.01 -4.32
C LEU A 150 5.78 -7.15 -3.90
N PHE A 151 6.96 -7.40 -4.47
CA PHE A 151 8.15 -6.60 -4.18
C PHE A 151 7.96 -5.13 -4.58
N PRO A 152 7.59 -4.79 -5.83
CA PRO A 152 7.35 -3.40 -6.19
C PRO A 152 6.16 -2.78 -5.46
N ALA A 153 5.07 -3.53 -5.24
CA ALA A 153 3.93 -3.03 -4.47
C ALA A 153 4.32 -2.67 -3.03
N SER A 154 5.20 -3.46 -2.40
CA SER A 154 5.70 -3.19 -1.04
C SER A 154 6.48 -1.87 -0.98
N LEU A 155 7.38 -1.63 -1.95
CA LEU A 155 8.28 -0.48 -1.93
C LEU A 155 7.61 0.80 -2.44
N TRP A 156 6.92 0.72 -3.59
CA TRP A 156 6.43 1.89 -4.31
C TRP A 156 4.92 2.10 -4.19
N GLY A 157 4.16 1.07 -3.80
CA GLY A 157 2.71 1.15 -3.63
C GLY A 157 2.26 1.91 -2.36
N GLN A 158 3.19 2.45 -1.58
CA GLN A 158 2.92 3.17 -0.33
C GLN A 158 2.12 2.30 0.66
N ARG A 159 1.40 2.93 1.59
CA ARG A 159 0.54 2.24 2.57
C ARG A 159 -0.49 1.31 1.94
N LYS A 160 -1.05 1.68 0.78
CA LYS A 160 -2.02 0.86 0.04
C LYS A 160 -1.37 -0.42 -0.49
N GLY A 161 -0.18 -0.31 -1.09
CA GLY A 161 0.61 -1.43 -1.56
C GLY A 161 0.99 -2.39 -0.44
N ILE A 162 1.43 -1.88 0.71
CA ILE A 162 1.75 -2.72 1.88
C ILE A 162 0.52 -3.51 2.34
N ARG A 163 -0.66 -2.88 2.43
CA ARG A 163 -1.90 -3.58 2.80
C ARG A 163 -2.28 -4.67 1.80
N LEU A 164 -2.17 -4.37 0.51
CA LEU A 164 -2.41 -5.35 -0.54
C LEU A 164 -1.46 -6.55 -0.40
N VAL A 165 -0.17 -6.28 -0.21
CA VAL A 165 0.85 -7.34 -0.03
C VAL A 165 0.57 -8.17 1.21
N GLN A 166 0.20 -7.56 2.34
CA GLN A 166 -0.20 -8.32 3.54
C GLN A 166 -1.34 -9.30 3.26
N SER A 167 -2.40 -8.86 2.58
CA SER A 167 -3.55 -9.71 2.24
C SER A 167 -3.16 -10.85 1.31
N VAL A 168 -2.36 -10.56 0.26
CA VAL A 168 -1.90 -11.59 -0.67
C VAL A 168 -0.96 -12.58 0.03
N CYS A 169 -0.01 -12.09 0.84
CA CYS A 169 0.88 -12.96 1.61
C CYS A 169 0.12 -13.85 2.59
N LEU A 170 -0.94 -13.36 3.25
CA LEU A 170 -1.75 -14.21 4.12
C LEU A 170 -2.44 -15.35 3.35
N LEU A 171 -2.98 -15.06 2.16
CA LEU A 171 -3.55 -16.09 1.28
C LEU A 171 -2.49 -17.12 0.88
N PHE A 172 -1.33 -16.67 0.42
CA PHE A 172 -0.25 -17.58 -0.01
C PHE A 172 0.34 -18.38 1.15
N PHE A 173 0.37 -17.83 2.37
CA PHE A 173 0.71 -18.60 3.56
C PHE A 173 -0.20 -19.83 3.72
N LEU A 174 -1.53 -19.65 3.63
CA LEU A 174 -2.49 -20.74 3.77
C LEU A 174 -2.32 -21.80 2.67
N ILE A 175 -2.10 -21.36 1.43
CA ILE A 175 -1.85 -22.26 0.29
C ILE A 175 -0.59 -23.09 0.53
N HIS A 176 0.53 -22.45 0.87
CA HIS A 176 1.79 -23.13 1.09
C HIS A 176 1.78 -24.06 2.31
N LEU A 177 1.07 -23.68 3.37
CA LEU A 177 0.87 -24.53 4.53
C LEU A 177 0.14 -25.82 4.14
N GLY A 178 -0.96 -25.72 3.39
CA GLY A 178 -1.71 -26.87 2.90
C GLY A 178 -0.86 -27.79 2.03
N ILE A 179 -0.10 -27.22 1.10
CA ILE A 179 0.82 -27.97 0.24
C ILE A 179 1.91 -28.66 1.07
N ALA A 180 2.53 -27.96 2.03
CA ALA A 180 3.56 -28.53 2.89
C ALA A 180 3.04 -29.74 3.69
N LEU A 181 1.86 -29.60 4.31
CA LEU A 181 1.22 -30.69 5.06
C LEU A 181 0.89 -31.89 4.17
N THR A 182 0.43 -31.64 2.94
CA THR A 182 0.10 -32.70 1.98
C THR A 182 1.36 -33.48 1.55
N ASN A 183 2.49 -32.80 1.35
CA ASN A 183 3.76 -33.46 1.01
C ASN A 183 4.41 -34.17 2.19
N LEU A 184 4.19 -33.69 3.43
CA LEU A 184 4.62 -34.40 4.64
C LEU A 184 3.86 -35.72 4.81
N ALA A 185 2.55 -35.72 4.56
CA ALA A 185 1.71 -36.91 4.66
C ALA A 185 2.03 -37.99 3.60
N THR A 186 2.72 -37.62 2.52
CA THR A 186 3.11 -38.51 1.39
C THR A 186 4.63 -38.70 1.32
N SER A 187 5.33 -38.47 2.43
CA SER A 187 6.81 -38.46 2.48
C SER A 187 7.44 -39.85 2.38
N ASP A 188 6.68 -40.92 2.59
CA ASP A 188 7.15 -42.31 2.48
C ASP A 188 7.34 -42.80 1.02
N ASP A 189 6.96 -42.00 0.01
CA ASP A 189 7.01 -42.36 -1.42
C ASP A 189 8.42 -42.36 -2.06
N GLY A 190 9.50 -42.26 -1.27
CA GLY A 190 10.88 -42.42 -1.76
C GLY A 190 11.38 -41.36 -2.77
N GLY A 191 10.77 -40.17 -2.82
CA GLY A 191 11.09 -39.10 -3.78
C GLY A 191 11.38 -37.73 -3.16
N HIS A 192 11.31 -36.66 -3.98
CA HIS A 192 11.53 -35.26 -3.58
C HIS A 192 10.49 -34.71 -2.57
N SER A 193 9.50 -35.50 -2.11
CA SER A 193 8.38 -35.08 -1.26
C SER A 193 8.81 -34.35 0.02
N GLY A 194 9.82 -34.86 0.73
CA GLY A 194 10.33 -34.20 1.94
C GLY A 194 10.93 -32.81 1.68
N ALA A 195 11.73 -32.69 0.61
CA ALA A 195 12.30 -31.40 0.22
C ALA A 195 11.21 -30.41 -0.25
N ILE A 196 10.22 -30.89 -1.02
CA ILE A 196 9.06 -30.08 -1.44
C ILE A 196 8.30 -29.56 -0.23
N ALA A 197 8.06 -30.40 0.78
CA ALA A 197 7.41 -29.98 2.01
C ALA A 197 8.19 -28.89 2.73
N VAL A 198 9.51 -29.05 2.89
CA VAL A 198 10.38 -28.05 3.54
C VAL A 198 10.34 -26.71 2.80
N PHE A 199 10.52 -26.70 1.48
CA PHE A 199 10.51 -25.44 0.72
C PHE A 199 9.12 -24.78 0.70
N ASN A 200 8.03 -25.55 0.70
CA ASN A 200 6.69 -24.98 0.88
C ASN A 200 6.50 -24.41 2.29
N ALA A 201 6.98 -25.09 3.32
CA ALA A 201 6.91 -24.57 4.69
C ALA A 201 7.72 -23.28 4.86
N LEU A 202 8.93 -23.21 4.29
CA LEU A 202 9.76 -22.00 4.27
C LEU A 202 9.09 -20.86 3.50
N SER A 203 8.51 -21.15 2.33
CA SER A 203 7.72 -20.18 1.56
C SER A 203 6.55 -19.64 2.38
N GLY A 204 5.75 -20.53 2.98
CA GLY A 204 4.63 -20.16 3.84
C GLY A 204 5.06 -19.32 5.04
N ALA A 205 6.13 -19.72 5.74
CA ALA A 205 6.67 -18.96 6.86
C ALA A 205 7.14 -17.56 6.45
N GLY A 206 7.80 -17.43 5.29
CA GLY A 206 8.19 -16.14 4.73
C GLY A 206 6.98 -15.25 4.40
N PHE A 207 5.93 -15.81 3.80
CA PHE A 207 4.69 -15.07 3.54
C PHE A 207 3.98 -14.64 4.83
N LEU A 208 3.93 -15.50 5.85
CA LEU A 208 3.38 -15.13 7.16
C LEU A 208 4.20 -14.01 7.82
N ALA A 209 5.53 -14.11 7.76
CA ALA A 209 6.42 -13.06 8.26
C ALA A 209 6.18 -11.73 7.55
N ALA A 210 6.04 -11.74 6.21
CA ALA A 210 5.68 -10.56 5.44
C ALA A 210 4.32 -9.99 5.89
N ALA A 211 3.29 -10.84 6.05
CA ALA A 211 1.95 -10.42 6.47
C ALA A 211 1.96 -9.75 7.86
N ILE A 212 2.62 -10.36 8.85
CA ILE A 212 2.71 -9.83 10.21
C ILE A 212 3.56 -8.54 10.24
N TYR A 213 4.76 -8.60 9.66
CA TYR A 213 5.70 -7.48 9.67
C TYR A 213 5.20 -6.28 8.85
N GLY A 214 4.28 -6.50 7.91
CA GLY A 214 3.65 -5.43 7.12
C GLY A 214 2.99 -4.35 7.98
N ASN A 215 2.54 -4.65 9.20
CA ASN A 215 1.99 -3.63 10.11
C ASN A 215 3.05 -2.60 10.51
N ARG A 216 4.29 -3.03 10.75
CA ARG A 216 5.40 -2.14 11.05
C ARG A 216 5.75 -1.28 9.85
N ALA A 217 5.87 -1.90 8.67
CA ALA A 217 6.15 -1.18 7.42
C ALA A 217 5.05 -0.16 7.09
N TYR A 218 3.78 -0.50 7.34
CA TYR A 218 2.63 0.35 7.12
C TYR A 218 2.69 1.62 7.99
N THR A 219 3.01 1.47 9.28
CA THR A 219 3.16 2.61 10.20
C THR A 219 4.34 3.51 9.82
N ASP A 220 5.50 2.93 9.45
CA ASP A 220 6.70 3.70 9.08
C ASP A 220 6.55 4.47 7.73
N MET A 221 5.53 4.10 6.94
CA MET A 221 5.15 4.73 5.67
C MET A 221 3.99 5.71 5.81
N ASP A 222 3.68 6.16 7.04
CA ASP A 222 2.74 7.26 7.25
C ASP A 222 3.23 8.57 6.62
N PRO A 223 2.48 9.18 5.67
CA PRO A 223 2.91 10.40 4.98
C PRO A 223 3.17 11.58 5.92
N ALA A 224 2.35 11.74 6.98
CA ALA A 224 2.53 12.83 7.95
C ALA A 224 3.81 12.63 8.77
N ALA A 225 4.04 11.42 9.28
CA ALA A 225 5.31 11.09 9.95
C ALA A 225 6.51 11.22 9.01
N ALA A 226 6.37 10.83 7.74
CA ALA A 226 7.42 10.97 6.74
C ALA A 226 7.74 12.44 6.42
N LEU A 227 6.73 13.30 6.34
CA LEU A 227 6.90 14.74 6.16
C LEU A 227 7.66 15.37 7.34
N ARG A 228 7.26 15.04 8.57
CA ARG A 228 7.97 15.48 9.80
C ARG A 228 9.43 15.02 9.84
N ALA A 229 9.72 13.85 9.29
CA ALA A 229 11.07 13.28 9.23
C ALA A 229 11.90 13.72 8.01
N GLY A 230 11.38 14.63 7.16
CA GLY A 230 12.06 15.04 5.92
C GLY A 230 12.20 13.91 4.87
N ARG A 231 11.36 12.87 4.97
CA ARG A 231 11.36 11.69 4.09
C ARG A 231 10.24 11.69 3.05
N ALA A 232 9.33 12.66 3.09
CA ALA A 232 8.27 12.83 2.09
C ALA A 232 8.68 13.82 1.00
N ARG A 233 8.10 13.66 -0.18
CA ARG A 233 8.12 14.60 -1.30
C ARG A 233 6.72 14.72 -1.87
#